data_AF-A0A957YST5-F1
#
_entry.id   AF-A0A957YST5-F1
#
_cell.length_a   1.000
_cell.length_b   1.000
_cell.length_c   1.000
_cell.angle_alpha   90.00
_cell.angle_beta   90.00
_cell.angle_gamma   90.00
#
_symmetry.space_group_name_H-M   'P 1'
#
loop_
_entity.id
_entity.type
_entity.pdbx_description
1 polymer ?
#
loop_
_entity_poly.entity_id
_entity_poly.type
_entity_poly.pdbx_seq_one_letter_code
_entity_poly.pdbx_strand_id
1 'polypeptide(L)' 'RTTIPDATYLGWLDFTQTEIEGSPFEFFKEKAKVALSEGKIFGKEGAGHTRINFGTSRAILKEGLDKMRKAMESI' A
#
# COMPACT_ATOMS: atom_id res chain seq x y z
N ARG A 1 -6.72 2.85 -5.71
CA ARG A 1 -8.03 3.09 -5.03
C ARG A 1 -7.93 2.65 -3.57
N THR A 2 -8.83 3.09 -2.69
CA THR A 2 -8.87 2.64 -1.29
C THR A 2 -10.30 2.43 -0.82
N THR A 3 -10.49 1.52 0.13
CA THR A 3 -11.74 1.33 0.86
C THR A 3 -11.63 2.04 2.21
N ILE A 4 -12.64 2.83 2.58
CA ILE A 4 -12.76 3.37 3.94
C ILE A 4 -13.30 2.25 4.82
N PRO A 5 -12.54 1.75 5.80
CA PRO A 5 -13.00 0.64 6.62
C PRO A 5 -13.97 1.14 7.71
N ASP A 6 -15.06 0.42 7.94
CA ASP A 6 -15.99 0.69 9.05
C ASP A 6 -15.38 0.31 10.42
N ALA A 7 -14.32 -0.51 10.43
CA ALA A 7 -13.65 -0.96 11.64
C ALA A 7 -12.15 -1.20 11.41
N THR A 8 -11.39 -1.26 12.52
CA THR A 8 -9.93 -1.49 12.58
C THR A 8 -9.07 -0.30 12.14
N TYR A 9 -7.76 -0.43 12.35
CA TYR A 9 -6.73 0.52 11.91
C TYR A 9 -6.00 0.06 10.63
N LEU A 10 -6.62 -0.86 9.86
CA LEU A 10 -6.02 -1.49 8.69
C LEU A 10 -6.80 -1.08 7.42
N GLY A 11 -6.12 -0.38 6.52
CA GLY A 11 -6.70 0.06 5.24
C GLY A 11 -6.37 -0.92 4.13
N TRP A 12 -7.33 -1.16 3.22
CA TRP A 12 -7.11 -1.94 2.01
C TRP A 12 -6.87 -1.02 0.82
N LEU A 13 -5.74 -1.22 0.14
CA LEU A 13 -5.28 -0.42 -0.98
C LEU A 13 -5.24 -1.29 -2.24
N ASP A 14 -5.88 -0.78 -3.30
CA ASP A 14 -6.01 -1.45 -4.57
C ASP A 14 -5.16 -0.74 -5.64
N PHE A 15 -4.20 -1.47 -6.20
CA PHE A 15 -3.28 -1.03 -7.24
C PHE A 15 -3.51 -1.74 -8.59
N THR A 16 -4.60 -2.49 -8.74
CA THR A 16 -4.92 -3.26 -9.97
C THR A 16 -5.11 -2.39 -11.23
N GLN A 17 -5.33 -1.09 -11.05
CA GLN A 17 -5.46 -0.10 -12.13
C GLN A 17 -4.25 0.83 -12.24
N THR A 18 -3.08 0.37 -11.79
CA THR A 18 -1.82 1.12 -11.89
C THR A 18 -0.85 0.39 -12.80
N GLU A 19 0.20 1.07 -13.25
CA GLU A 19 1.27 0.49 -14.07
C GLU A 19 2.34 -0.22 -13.24
N ILE A 20 2.06 -0.51 -11.96
CA ILE A 20 2.96 -1.29 -11.12
C ILE A 20 3.02 -2.73 -11.65
N GLU A 21 4.17 -3.10 -12.21
CA GLU A 21 4.45 -4.46 -12.59
C GLU A 21 4.75 -5.34 -11.36
N GLY A 22 4.15 -6.53 -11.31
CA GLY A 22 4.39 -7.50 -10.25
C GLY A 22 3.68 -7.15 -8.93
N SER A 23 4.40 -7.26 -7.81
CA SER A 23 3.84 -7.07 -6.47
C SER A 23 3.94 -5.61 -6.03
N PRO A 24 2.81 -4.92 -5.73
CA PRO A 24 2.88 -3.57 -5.18
C PRO A 24 3.61 -3.51 -3.83
N PHE A 25 3.60 -4.60 -3.07
CA PHE A 25 4.38 -4.70 -1.83
C PHE A 25 5.88 -4.56 -2.11
N GLU A 26 6.43 -5.35 -3.04
CA GLU A 26 7.86 -5.27 -3.37
C GLU A 26 8.20 -3.92 -4.00
N PHE A 27 7.34 -3.39 -4.88
CA PHE A 27 7.50 -2.05 -5.46
C PHE A 27 7.69 -0.96 -4.38
N PHE A 28 6.76 -0.85 -3.41
CA PHE A 28 6.85 0.17 -2.37
C PHE A 28 7.97 -0.10 -1.36
N LYS A 29 8.26 -1.36 -1.05
CA LYS A 29 9.38 -1.74 -0.18
C LYS A 29 10.72 -1.36 -0.79
N GLU A 30 10.90 -1.57 -2.09
CA GLU A 30 12.16 -1.28 -2.78
C GLU A 30 12.32 0.20 -3.13
N LYS A 31 11.31 0.80 -3.78
CA LYS A 31 11.34 2.16 -4.32
C LYS A 31 11.03 3.23 -3.29
N ALA A 32 10.04 3.00 -2.42
CA ALA A 32 9.59 3.98 -1.43
C ALA A 32 10.19 3.74 -0.02
N LYS A 33 10.82 2.57 0.22
CA LYS A 33 11.22 2.11 1.57
C LYS A 33 10.04 2.07 2.53
N VAL A 34 8.86 1.70 2.03
CA VAL A 34 7.63 1.56 2.82
C VAL A 34 7.21 0.09 2.82
N ALA A 35 7.24 -0.53 3.99
CA ALA A 35 6.79 -1.90 4.17
C ALA A 35 5.29 -1.95 4.48
N LEU A 36 4.51 -2.51 3.55
CA LEU A 36 3.08 -2.78 3.70
C LEU A 36 2.86 -4.27 4.00
N SER A 37 1.63 -4.71 4.25
CA SER A 37 1.32 -6.15 4.16
C SER A 37 0.91 -6.49 2.72
N GLU A 38 1.53 -7.50 2.12
CA GLU A 38 1.19 -7.94 0.78
C GLU A 38 -0.21 -8.58 0.75
N GLY A 39 -1.07 -8.18 -0.19
CA GLY A 39 -2.44 -8.65 -0.24
C GLY A 39 -2.58 -10.16 -0.46
N LYS A 40 -1.65 -10.76 -1.22
CA LYS A 40 -1.68 -12.20 -1.56
C LYS A 40 -1.61 -13.12 -0.33
N ILE A 41 -1.11 -12.64 0.80
CA ILE A 41 -1.05 -13.43 2.05
C ILE A 41 -2.46 -13.68 2.63
N PHE A 42 -3.47 -12.92 2.19
CA PHE A 42 -4.86 -13.06 2.61
C PHE A 42 -5.73 -13.84 1.61
N GLY A 43 -5.15 -14.32 0.50
CA GLY A 43 -5.85 -15.03 -0.56
C GLY A 43 -5.36 -14.60 -1.95
N LYS A 44 -5.59 -15.44 -2.97
CA LYS A 44 -5.19 -15.15 -4.36
C LYS A 44 -5.89 -13.90 -4.92
N GLU A 45 -7.08 -13.62 -4.43
CA GLU A 45 -7.89 -12.44 -4.75
C GLU A 45 -7.23 -11.14 -4.26
N GLY A 46 -6.31 -11.23 -3.29
CA GLY A 46 -5.51 -10.12 -2.81
C GLY A 46 -4.30 -9.78 -3.69
N ALA A 47 -4.09 -10.47 -4.81
CA ALA A 47 -3.08 -10.06 -5.80
C ALA A 47 -3.36 -8.62 -6.29
N GLY A 48 -2.31 -7.82 -6.48
CA GLY A 48 -2.44 -6.40 -6.84
C GLY A 48 -2.91 -5.47 -5.71
N HIS A 49 -3.07 -6.00 -4.49
CA HIS A 49 -3.48 -5.22 -3.32
C HIS A 49 -2.42 -5.21 -2.23
N THR A 50 -2.51 -4.23 -1.34
CA THR A 50 -1.75 -4.19 -0.08
C THR A 50 -2.62 -3.72 1.08
N ARG A 51 -2.20 -4.05 2.30
CA ARG A 51 -2.81 -3.56 3.53
C ARG A 51 -1.88 -2.56 4.21
N ILE A 52 -2.40 -1.38 4.51
CA ILE A 52 -1.69 -0.34 5.26
C ILE A 52 -2.12 -0.36 6.73
N ASN A 53 -1.16 -0.29 7.66
CA ASN A 53 -1.43 -0.04 9.06
C ASN A 53 -1.38 1.48 9.32
N PHE A 54 -2.54 2.07 9.59
CA PHE A 54 -2.66 3.49 9.94
C PHE A 54 -2.83 3.73 11.45
N GLY A 55 -2.67 2.69 12.27
CA GLY A 55 -2.61 2.76 13.74
C GLY A 55 -1.26 3.31 14.24
N THR A 56 -0.85 4.45 13.70
CA THR A 56 0.41 5.15 14.00
C THR A 56 0.17 6.66 14.09
N SER A 57 1.21 7.45 14.34
CA SER A 57 1.09 8.91 14.38
C SER A 57 0.79 9.48 12.99
N ARG A 58 0.07 10.61 12.94
CA ARG A 58 -0.19 11.34 11.69
C ARG A 58 1.10 11.69 10.94
N ALA A 59 2.17 12.00 11.66
CA ALA A 59 3.47 12.33 11.08
C ALA A 59 4.07 11.13 10.32
N ILE A 60 4.10 9.95 10.96
CA ILE A 60 4.63 8.72 10.35
C ILE A 60 3.77 8.29 9.16
N LEU A 61 2.44 8.32 9.31
CA LEU A 61 1.53 7.98 8.23
C LEU A 61 1.72 8.91 7.02
N LYS A 62 1.80 10.22 7.26
CA LYS A 62 2.02 11.20 6.19
C LYS A 62 3.35 10.96 5.47
N GLU A 63 4.42 10.71 6.22
CA GLU A 63 5.74 10.41 5.64
C GLU A 63 5.70 9.18 4.73
N GLY A 64 5.07 8.09 5.19
CA GLY A 64 4.91 6.88 4.40
C GLY A 64 4.11 7.12 3.11
N LEU A 65 2.98 7.83 3.21
CA LEU A 65 2.14 8.17 2.06
C LEU A 65 2.87 9.09 1.06
N ASP A 66 3.64 10.08 1.54
CA ASP A 66 4.43 10.95 0.68
C ASP A 66 5.54 10.18 -0.06
N LYS A 67 6.19 9.21 0.60
CA LYS A 67 7.16 8.31 -0.04
C LYS A 67 6.51 7.42 -1.10
N MET A 68 5.34 6.86 -0.80
CA MET A 68 4.57 6.06 -1.76
C MET A 68 4.17 6.90 -2.98
N ARG A 69 3.66 8.13 -2.78
CA ARG A 69 3.31 9.05 -3.87
C ARG A 69 4.51 9.30 -4.79
N LYS A 70 5.68 9.64 -4.23
CA LYS A 70 6.89 9.89 -5.01
C LYS A 70 7.34 8.67 -5.82
N ALA A 71 7.21 7.46 -5.28
CA ALA A 71 7.52 6.25 -6.05
C ALA A 71 6.56 6.08 -7.23
N MET A 72 5.28 6.41 -7.07
CA MET A 72 4.30 6.34 -8.16
C MET A 72 4.50 7.41 -9.24
N GLU A 73 5.22 8.50 -8.97
CA GLU A 73 5.58 9.50 -10.00
C GLU A 73 6.66 8.98 -10.98
N SER A 74 7.25 7.81 -10.69
CA SER A 74 8.29 7.18 -11.52
C SER A 74 7.78 6.07 -12.44
N ILE A 75 6.47 5.84 -12.45
CA ILE A 75 5.79 4.89 -13.35
C ILE A 75 4.84 5.63 -14.27
#